data_AF-A0A4V4HAW2-F1
#
_entry.id   AF-A0A4V4HAW2-F1
#
_cell.length_a   1.000
_cell.length_b   1.000
_cell.length_c   1.000
_cell.angle_alpha   90.00
_cell.angle_beta   90.00
_cell.angle_gamma   90.00
#
_symmetry.space_group_name_H-M   'P 1'
#
loop_
_entity.id
_entity.type
_entity.pdbx_description
1 polymer ?
#
loop_
_entity_poly.entity_id
_entity_poly.type
_entity_poly.pdbx_seq_one_letter_code
_entity_poly.pdbx_strand_id
1 'polypeptide(L)'
;NLDLSVQKGLWATQKHNEGILDQAFRTSKEVYIIFGVNKSGEFYGYARVESILVEGIGGERKDETWGESFKVEWICTERLPFYRIQHIRNSWNHDKEIKVSRDGTELEPSVGQQLIDEWAKLAVEANQQPGTMAASS
;
A
#
# COMPACT_ATOMS: atom_id res chain seq x y z
N ASN A 1 -9.57 8.81 -3.52
CA ASN A 1 -9.10 8.33 -2.18
C ASN A 1 -7.60 8.35 -2.06
N LEU A 2 -6.85 7.75 -3.00
CA LEU A 2 -5.39 7.67 -2.90
C LEU A 2 -4.71 9.04 -2.95
N ASP A 3 -5.01 9.89 -3.94
CA ASP A 3 -4.39 11.22 -4.02
C ASP A 3 -4.69 12.11 -2.80
N LEU A 4 -5.91 11.98 -2.25
CA LEU A 4 -6.30 12.66 -1.02
C LEU A 4 -5.51 12.14 0.20
N SER A 5 -5.24 10.84 0.24
CA SER A 5 -4.39 10.21 1.27
C SER A 5 -2.95 10.68 1.15
N VAL A 6 -2.40 10.74 -0.06
CA VAL A 6 -1.06 11.28 -0.32
C VAL A 6 -0.95 12.72 0.18
N GLN A 7 -1.97 13.54 -0.10
CA GLN A 7 -2.00 14.93 0.35
C GLN A 7 -2.14 15.08 1.88
N LYS A 8 -2.95 14.23 2.53
CA LYS A 8 -3.31 14.38 3.95
C LYS A 8 -2.50 13.52 4.91
N GLY A 9 -1.81 12.49 4.43
CA GLY A 9 -1.17 11.47 5.27
C GLY A 9 -2.17 10.66 6.09
N LEU A 10 -3.38 10.47 5.57
CA LEU A 10 -4.47 9.78 6.26
C LEU A 10 -5.08 8.69 5.39
N TRP A 11 -5.32 7.53 5.98
CA TRP A 11 -6.07 6.45 5.37
C TRP A 11 -7.17 5.94 6.29
N ALA A 12 -8.27 5.48 5.70
CA ALA A 12 -9.30 4.70 6.38
C ALA A 12 -9.45 3.39 5.62
N THR A 13 -9.45 2.27 6.35
CA THR A 13 -9.68 0.94 5.77
C THR A 13 -11.12 0.50 6.00
N GLN A 14 -11.54 -0.60 5.38
CA GLN A 14 -12.85 -1.19 5.67
C GLN A 14 -12.85 -1.77 7.09
N LYS A 15 -13.98 -1.69 7.81
CA LYS A 15 -14.05 -2.10 9.22
C LYS A 15 -13.55 -3.52 9.49
N HIS A 16 -13.79 -4.45 8.55
CA HIS A 16 -13.34 -5.83 8.69
C HIS A 16 -11.81 -5.99 8.68
N ASN A 17 -11.05 -5.01 8.16
CA ASN A 17 -9.60 -5.02 8.16
C ASN A 17 -9.00 -4.40 9.44
N GLU A 18 -9.78 -3.63 10.21
CA GLU A 18 -9.28 -2.89 11.37
C GLU A 18 -8.64 -3.84 12.39
N GLY A 19 -9.27 -4.98 12.66
CA GLY A 19 -8.73 -5.97 13.61
C GLY A 19 -7.35 -6.51 13.23
N ILE A 20 -7.15 -6.80 11.94
CA ILE A 20 -5.86 -7.30 11.42
C ILE A 20 -4.80 -6.20 11.48
N LEU A 21 -5.15 -4.99 11.01
CA LEU A 21 -4.23 -3.84 11.02
C LEU A 21 -3.79 -3.48 12.45
N ASP A 22 -4.74 -3.46 13.37
CA ASP A 22 -4.53 -3.12 14.77
C ASP A 22 -3.69 -4.19 15.50
N GLN A 23 -3.90 -5.47 15.20
CA GLN A 23 -3.00 -6.52 15.65
C GLN A 23 -1.59 -6.33 15.09
N ALA A 24 -1.44 -6.11 13.78
CA ALA A 24 -0.13 -5.94 13.14
C ALA A 24 0.67 -4.78 13.75
N PHE A 25 0.03 -3.64 13.99
CA PHE A 25 0.69 -2.46 14.57
C PHE A 25 1.13 -2.66 16.02
N ARG A 26 0.40 -3.45 16.81
CA ARG A 26 0.78 -3.77 18.19
C ARG A 26 1.92 -4.78 18.29
N THR A 27 2.03 -5.69 17.33
CA THR A 27 2.97 -6.82 17.40
C THR A 27 4.21 -6.64 16.52
N SER A 28 4.19 -5.68 15.60
CA SER A 28 5.27 -5.45 14.64
C SER A 28 6.00 -4.13 14.94
N LYS A 29 7.29 -4.07 14.58
CA LYS A 29 8.08 -2.83 14.72
C LYS A 29 7.62 -1.74 13.75
N GLU A 30 7.26 -2.15 12.54
CA GLU A 30 6.76 -1.29 11.48
C GLU A 30 5.67 -2.04 10.72
N VAL A 31 4.68 -1.30 10.20
CA VAL A 31 3.62 -1.84 9.35
C VAL A 31 3.60 -1.05 8.06
N TYR A 32 3.64 -1.76 6.93
CA TYR A 32 3.58 -1.17 5.61
C TYR A 32 2.27 -1.59 4.93
N ILE A 33 1.65 -0.66 4.21
CA ILE A 33 0.46 -0.91 3.40
C ILE A 33 0.86 -0.75 1.94
N ILE A 34 0.64 -1.81 1.15
CA ILE A 34 0.83 -1.82 -0.30
C ILE A 34 -0.52 -1.45 -0.95
N PHE A 35 -0.57 -0.32 -1.64
CA PHE A 35 -1.81 0.18 -2.24
C PHE A 35 -1.92 -0.29 -3.68
N GLY A 36 -3.02 -0.98 -4.00
CA GLY A 36 -3.41 -1.34 -5.35
C GLY A 36 -4.66 -0.59 -5.80
N VAL A 37 -4.82 -0.41 -7.12
CA VAL A 37 -6.06 0.08 -7.73
C VAL A 37 -6.69 -1.04 -8.54
N ASN A 38 -7.96 -1.33 -8.27
CA ASN A 38 -8.71 -2.36 -8.99
C ASN A 38 -8.66 -2.11 -10.51
N LYS A 39 -8.28 -3.16 -11.26
CA LYS A 39 -8.21 -3.16 -12.73
C LYS A 39 -7.20 -2.16 -13.35
N SER A 40 -6.23 -1.68 -12.58
CA SER A 40 -5.15 -0.81 -13.09
C SER A 40 -4.03 -1.58 -13.79
N GLY A 41 -3.77 -2.83 -13.37
CA GLY A 41 -2.61 -3.59 -13.83
C GLY A 41 -1.30 -3.23 -13.12
N GLU A 42 -1.36 -2.44 -12.04
CA GLU A 42 -0.21 -1.95 -11.29
C GLU A 42 -0.54 -1.69 -9.81
N PHE A 43 0.49 -1.65 -8.97
CA PHE A 43 0.38 -1.08 -7.64
C PHE A 43 0.56 0.44 -7.71
N TYR A 44 -0.20 1.16 -6.89
CA TYR A 44 -0.14 2.62 -6.77
C TYR A 44 1.14 3.05 -6.04
N GLY A 45 1.53 2.33 -4.99
CA GLY A 45 2.64 2.69 -4.14
C GLY A 45 2.52 2.03 -2.76
N TYR A 46 3.31 2.49 -1.81
CA TYR A 46 3.27 2.00 -0.44
C TYR A 46 3.52 3.10 0.58
N ALA A 47 2.96 2.89 1.77
CA ALA A 47 3.10 3.79 2.91
C ALA A 47 3.37 3.00 4.19
N ARG A 48 4.05 3.63 5.15
CA ARG A 48 4.19 3.11 6.52
C ARG A 48 3.05 3.64 7.38
N VAL A 49 2.53 2.81 8.28
CA VAL A 49 1.57 3.24 9.30
C VAL A 49 2.32 3.95 10.42
N GLU A 50 1.96 5.21 10.66
CA GLU A 50 2.62 6.05 11.68
C GLU A 50 1.92 5.95 13.03
N SER A 51 0.58 6.00 13.02
CA SER A 51 -0.21 5.88 14.22
C SER A 51 -1.63 5.46 13.89
N ILE A 52 -2.11 4.44 14.58
CA ILE A 52 -3.54 4.16 14.65
C ILE A 52 -4.12 5.16 15.64
N LEU A 53 -5.03 6.03 15.21
CA LEU A 53 -5.73 6.92 16.14
C LEU A 53 -6.58 6.03 17.06
N VAL A 54 -6.21 5.94 18.33
CA VAL A 54 -6.98 5.21 19.34
C VAL A 54 -8.24 6.02 19.64
N GLU A 55 -9.41 5.39 19.57
CA GLU A 55 -10.72 6.02 19.71
C GLU A 55 -10.82 7.02 20.90
N GLY A 56 -11.47 8.17 20.66
CA GLY A 56 -11.78 9.15 21.71
C GLY A 56 -12.23 10.54 21.23
N ILE A 57 -12.13 10.83 19.94
CA ILE A 57 -12.51 12.14 19.36
C ILE A 57 -13.51 11.95 18.22
N GLY A 58 -14.53 11.12 18.42
CA GLY A 58 -15.56 10.83 17.42
C GLY A 58 -16.87 11.51 17.76
N GLY A 59 -17.21 12.59 17.06
CA GLY A 59 -18.60 12.99 16.90
C GLY A 59 -19.42 11.87 16.24
N GLU A 60 -20.74 11.91 16.42
CA GLU A 60 -21.71 10.89 16.00
C GLU A 60 -21.39 10.19 14.66
N ARG A 61 -21.15 8.88 14.72
CA ARG A 61 -20.68 8.05 13.59
C ARG A 61 -21.80 7.79 12.59
N LYS A 62 -21.55 8.01 11.28
CA LYS A 62 -22.52 7.81 10.18
C LYS A 62 -22.13 6.77 9.12
N ASP A 63 -20.93 6.18 9.16
CA ASP A 63 -20.47 5.25 8.11
C ASP A 63 -20.40 3.80 8.63
N GLU A 64 -21.22 2.91 8.05
CA GLU A 64 -21.22 1.49 8.40
C GLU A 64 -20.10 0.69 7.72
N THR A 65 -19.53 1.22 6.62
CA THR A 65 -18.60 0.48 5.75
C THR A 65 -17.14 0.79 6.08
N TRP A 66 -16.82 2.05 6.34
CA TRP A 66 -15.45 2.52 6.59
C TRP A 66 -15.14 2.61 8.09
N GLY A 67 -13.90 2.25 8.42
CA GLY A 67 -13.33 2.38 9.75
C GLY A 67 -12.87 3.79 10.07
N GLU A 68 -12.26 3.95 11.24
CA GLU A 68 -11.64 5.21 11.65
C GLU A 68 -10.40 5.52 10.80
N SER A 69 -10.11 6.81 10.61
CA SER A 69 -8.91 7.22 9.88
C SER A 69 -7.66 7.07 10.75
N PHE A 70 -6.55 6.67 10.15
CA PHE A 70 -5.24 6.56 10.80
C PHE A 70 -4.16 7.24 9.96
N LYS A 71 -3.03 7.57 10.59
CA LYS A 71 -1.93 8.26 9.92
C LYS A 71 -1.04 7.29 9.17
N VAL A 72 -0.68 7.69 7.94
CA VAL A 72 0.29 6.99 7.10
C VAL A 72 1.33 7.96 6.56
N GLU A 73 2.57 7.50 6.46
CA GLU A 73 3.67 8.16 5.77
C GLU A 73 3.85 7.50 4.40
N TRP A 74 3.52 8.22 3.33
CA TRP A 74 3.75 7.74 1.97
C TRP A 74 5.25 7.76 1.65
N ILE A 75 5.80 6.58 1.38
CA ILE A 75 7.23 6.42 1.06
C ILE A 75 7.44 6.44 -0.46
N CYS A 76 6.52 5.84 -1.22
CA CYS A 76 6.61 5.79 -2.67
C CYS A 76 5.21 5.86 -3.29
N THR A 77 5.07 6.69 -4.33
CA THR A 77 3.87 6.81 -5.17
C THR A 77 4.13 6.44 -6.63
N GLU A 78 5.33 5.93 -6.94
CA GLU A 78 5.66 5.42 -8.27
C GLU A 78 4.87 4.14 -8.56
N ARG A 79 4.39 4.02 -9.80
CA ARG A 79 3.61 2.86 -10.21
C ARG A 79 4.51 1.65 -10.39
N LEU A 80 4.11 0.52 -9.80
CA LEU A 80 4.79 -0.77 -9.99
C LEU A 80 3.92 -1.67 -10.87
N PRO A 81 4.25 -1.82 -12.16
CA PRO A 81 3.46 -2.63 -13.09
C PRO A 81 3.46 -4.12 -12.71
N PHE A 82 2.32 -4.78 -12.86
CA PHE A 82 2.18 -6.19 -12.47
C PHE A 82 3.06 -7.15 -13.26
N TYR A 83 3.50 -6.78 -14.47
CA TYR A 83 4.39 -7.63 -15.25
C TYR A 83 5.74 -7.86 -14.54
N ARG A 84 6.20 -6.91 -13.72
CA ARG A 84 7.47 -7.03 -12.98
C ARG A 84 7.40 -8.02 -11.83
N ILE A 85 6.22 -8.23 -11.27
CA ILE A 85 5.99 -8.97 -10.03
C ILE A 85 5.24 -10.29 -10.25
N GLN A 86 5.09 -10.74 -11.51
CA GLN A 86 4.38 -12.00 -11.84
C GLN A 86 4.99 -13.25 -11.16
N HIS A 87 6.27 -13.18 -10.81
CA HIS A 87 7.00 -14.26 -10.16
C HIS A 87 6.83 -14.27 -8.63
N ILE A 88 6.32 -13.18 -8.05
CA ILE A 88 6.19 -13.04 -6.59
C ILE A 88 4.90 -13.71 -6.12
N ARG A 89 5.05 -14.63 -5.16
CA ARG A 89 3.96 -15.41 -4.57
C ARG A 89 3.93 -15.22 -3.06
N ASN A 90 2.73 -15.25 -2.48
CA ASN A 90 2.54 -15.09 -1.04
C ASN A 90 2.13 -16.41 -0.39
N SER A 91 3.03 -17.01 0.39
CA SER A 91 2.79 -18.26 1.12
C SER A 91 1.64 -18.15 2.12
N TRP A 92 1.40 -16.95 2.68
CA TRP A 92 0.27 -16.68 3.59
C TRP A 92 -1.08 -16.61 2.88
N ASN A 93 -1.07 -16.56 1.54
CA ASN A 93 -2.27 -16.59 0.71
C ASN A 93 -2.25 -17.75 -0.29
N HIS A 94 -1.94 -18.96 0.20
CA HIS A 94 -1.95 -20.20 -0.60
C HIS A 94 -1.00 -20.18 -1.80
N ASP A 95 0.14 -19.51 -1.67
CA ASP A 95 1.15 -19.35 -2.72
C ASP A 95 0.61 -18.73 -4.03
N LYS A 96 -0.47 -17.96 -3.91
CA LYS A 96 -1.03 -17.21 -5.03
C LYS A 96 -0.10 -16.07 -5.42
N GLU A 97 -0.15 -15.71 -6.70
CA GLU A 97 0.51 -14.50 -7.21
C GLU A 97 0.03 -13.28 -6.44
N ILE A 98 0.97 -12.38 -6.13
CA ILE A 98 0.68 -11.22 -5.29
C ILE A 98 -0.42 -10.32 -5.86
N LYS A 99 -0.55 -10.24 -7.19
CA LYS A 99 -1.57 -9.45 -7.90
C LYS A 99 -3.01 -9.94 -7.66
N VAL A 100 -3.19 -11.16 -7.12
CA VAL A 100 -4.50 -11.78 -6.85
C VAL A 100 -4.98 -11.47 -5.42
N SER A 101 -4.17 -10.78 -4.63
CA SER A 101 -4.51 -10.36 -3.27
C SER A 101 -5.75 -9.46 -3.26
N ARG A 102 -6.66 -9.74 -2.32
CA ARG A 102 -7.83 -8.89 -2.06
C ARG A 102 -7.47 -7.79 -1.06
N ASP A 103 -8.36 -6.82 -0.91
CA ASP A 103 -8.27 -5.85 0.18
C ASP A 103 -8.09 -6.57 1.53
N GLY A 104 -7.22 -6.03 2.39
CA GLY A 104 -6.89 -6.63 3.69
C GLY A 104 -6.00 -7.89 3.66
N THR A 105 -5.50 -8.33 2.50
CA THR A 105 -4.60 -9.50 2.44
C THR A 105 -3.26 -9.21 3.12
N GLU A 106 -2.94 -9.95 4.17
CA GLU A 106 -1.63 -9.90 4.81
C GLU A 106 -0.54 -10.50 3.90
N LEU A 107 0.63 -9.86 3.90
CA LEU A 107 1.80 -10.31 3.15
C LEU A 107 2.85 -10.84 4.09
N GLU A 108 3.44 -11.98 3.74
CA GLU A 108 4.65 -12.45 4.40
C GLU A 108 5.76 -11.37 4.28
N PRO A 109 6.53 -11.07 5.35
CA PRO A 109 7.49 -9.97 5.34
C PRO A 109 8.50 -9.98 4.20
N SER A 110 9.04 -11.14 3.83
CA SER A 110 9.98 -11.24 2.69
C SER A 110 9.29 -10.98 1.34
N VAL A 111 7.99 -11.27 1.21
CA VAL A 111 7.18 -10.91 0.04
C VAL A 111 6.96 -9.41 -0.03
N GLY A 112 6.65 -8.77 1.10
CA GLY A 112 6.58 -7.31 1.19
C GLY A 112 7.90 -6.64 0.81
N GLN A 113 9.03 -7.18 1.30
CA GLN A 113 10.36 -6.66 0.96
C GLN A 113 10.67 -6.81 -0.54
N GLN A 114 10.33 -7.93 -1.17
CA GLN A 114 10.52 -8.11 -2.61
C GLN A 114 9.78 -7.05 -3.44
N LEU A 115 8.58 -6.63 -3.02
CA LEU A 115 7.87 -5.53 -3.68
C LEU A 115 8.63 -4.20 -3.54
N ILE A 116 9.11 -3.88 -2.33
CA ILE A 116 9.90 -2.68 -2.05
C ILE A 116 11.18 -2.65 -2.90
N ASP A 117 11.86 -3.79 -3.00
CA ASP A 117 13.06 -3.93 -3.83
C ASP A 117 12.75 -3.71 -5.32
N GLU A 118 11.57 -4.14 -5.79
CA GLU A 118 11.16 -3.91 -7.18
C GLU A 118 10.85 -2.44 -7.48
N TRP A 119 10.27 -1.72 -6.52
CA TRP A 119 10.18 -0.25 -6.60
C TRP A 119 11.55 0.42 -6.63
N ALA A 120 12.51 -0.07 -5.82
CA ALA A 120 13.86 0.48 -5.82
C ALA A 120 14.56 0.27 -7.18
N LYS A 121 14.40 -0.90 -7.80
CA LYS A 121 14.92 -1.16 -9.17
C LYS A 121 14.31 -0.21 -10.20
N LEU A 122 12.99 0.00 -10.15
CA LEU A 122 12.30 0.95 -11.04
C LEU A 122 12.88 2.37 -10.93
N ALA A 123 13.13 2.84 -9.71
CA ALA A 123 13.72 4.16 -9.48
C ALA A 123 15.15 4.26 -10.05
N VAL A 124 15.94 3.19 -9.94
CA VAL A 124 17.29 3.14 -10.53
C VAL A 124 17.22 3.16 -12.07
N GLU A 125 16.33 2.36 -12.66
CA GLU A 125 16.14 2.30 -14.12
C GLU A 125 15.68 3.65 -14.70
N ALA A 126 14.77 4.35 -14.02
CA ALA A 126 14.31 5.68 -14.42
C ALA A 126 15.46 6.71 -14.42
N ASN A 127 16.39 6.62 -13.47
CA ASN A 127 17.55 7.52 -13.38
C ASN A 127 18.68 7.18 -14.38
N GLN A 128 18.64 5.99 -14.98
CA GLN A 128 19.65 5.54 -15.96
C GLN A 128 19.24 5.79 -17.41
N GLN A 129 18.00 6.21 -17.69
CA GLN A 129 17.57 6.56 -19.04
C GLN A 129 18.04 7.98 -19.41
N PRO A 130 18.96 8.15 -20.38
CA PRO A 130 19.33 9.46 -20.88
C PRO A 130 18.21 9.97 -21.81
N GLY A 131 17.42 10.93 -21.31
CA GLY A 131 16.66 11.90 -22.10
C GLY A 131 15.62 11.37 -23.09
N THR A 132 14.38 11.17 -22.64
CA THR A 132 13.22 11.36 -23.51
C THR A 132 12.87 12.84 -23.46
N MET A 133 13.36 13.60 -24.44
CA MET A 133 12.94 14.99 -24.64
C MET A 133 11.41 15.07 -24.67
N ALA A 134 10.85 15.89 -23.79
CA ALA A 134 9.47 16.34 -23.92
C ALA A 134 9.33 17.08 -25.26
N ALA A 135 8.70 16.44 -26.23
CA ALA A 135 8.16 17.13 -27.39
C ALA A 135 6.96 17.96 -26.90
N SER A 136 7.21 19.23 -26.62
CA SER A 136 6.16 20.24 -26.48
C SER A 136 5.75 20.66 -27.89
N SER A 137 4.49 20.38 -28.26
CA SER A 137 3.73 21.05 -29.31
C SER A 137 2.39 21.46 -28.74
#